data_AF-A0A661V4F3-F1
#
_entry.id   AF-A0A661V4F3-F1
#
_cell.length_a   1.000
_cell.length_b   1.000
_cell.length_c   1.000
_cell.angle_alpha   90.00
_cell.angle_beta   90.00
_cell.angle_gamma   90.00
#
_symmetry.space_group_name_H-M   'P 1'
#
loop_
_entity.id
_entity.type
_entity.pdbx_description
1 polymer ?
#
loop_
_entity_poly.entity_id
_entity_poly.type
_entity_poly.pdbx_seq_one_letter_code
_entity_poly.pdbx_strand_id
1 'polypeptide(L)' 'MTTPIDKLTKILRLETEKYKDQAVVGGLKRYTNTWLQEARAAYGPEAAKWIKEIGNRLRAYSSLPNPTARREALTTLFQ' A
#
# COMPACT_ATOMS: atom_id res chain seq x y z
N MET A 1 -3.70 -4.05 19.44
CA MET A 1 -4.56 -3.89 18.24
C MET A 1 -3.67 -3.64 17.05
N THR A 2 -3.85 -4.33 15.92
CA THR A 2 -3.06 -4.10 14.70
C THR A 2 -3.68 -2.95 13.92
N THR A 3 -2.95 -1.85 13.75
CA THR A 3 -3.47 -0.68 13.04
C THR A 3 -3.46 -0.91 11.52
N PRO A 4 -4.21 -0.12 10.72
CA PRO A 4 -4.18 -0.23 9.27
C PRO A 4 -2.77 -0.02 8.68
N ILE A 5 -1.94 0.84 9.31
CA ILE A 5 -0.55 1.05 8.86
C ILE A 5 0.34 -0.16 9.19
N ASP A 6 0.12 -0.84 10.32
CA ASP A 6 0.86 -2.06 10.66
C ASP A 6 0.58 -3.19 9.66
N LYS A 7 -0.71 -3.36 9.30
CA LYS A 7 -1.12 -4.34 8.29
C LYS A 7 -0.48 -4.04 6.94
N LEU A 8 -0.56 -2.78 6.50
CA LEU A 8 0.06 -2.36 5.25
C LEU A 8 1.56 -2.62 5.25
N THR A 9 2.26 -2.25 6.32
CA THR A 9 3.71 -2.45 6.46
C THR A 9 4.09 -3.93 6.32
N LYS A 10 3.32 -4.84 6.92
CA LYS A 10 3.54 -6.29 6.77
C LYS A 10 3.37 -6.75 5.33
N ILE A 11 2.33 -6.30 4.66
CA ILE A 11 2.08 -6.62 3.25
C ILE A 11 3.21 -6.09 2.36
N LEU A 12 3.62 -4.83 2.54
CA LEU A 12 4.70 -4.24 1.75
C LEU A 12 6.02 -4.98 1.97
N ARG A 13 6.31 -5.44 3.20
CA ARG A 13 7.49 -6.29 3.48
C ARG A 13 7.45 -7.59 2.70
N LEU A 14 6.33 -8.30 2.68
CA LEU A 14 6.18 -9.51 1.84
C LEU A 14 6.40 -9.18 0.36
N GLU A 15 5.96 -8.01 -0.08
CA GLU A 15 6.11 -7.60 -1.46
C GLU A 15 7.56 -7.25 -1.84
N THR A 16 8.41 -6.87 -0.87
CA THR A 16 9.86 -6.69 -1.12
C THR A 16 10.61 -7.98 -1.42
N GLU A 17 10.00 -9.16 -1.21
CA GLU A 17 10.63 -10.44 -1.55
C GLU A 17 10.57 -10.74 -3.04
N LYS A 18 9.46 -10.35 -3.71
CA LYS A 18 9.17 -10.78 -5.10
C LYS A 18 8.80 -9.63 -6.03
N TYR A 19 8.32 -8.50 -5.52
CA TYR A 19 7.85 -7.34 -6.29
C TYR A 19 6.78 -7.71 -7.35
N LYS A 20 5.89 -8.65 -7.02
CA LYS A 20 4.96 -9.24 -7.99
C LYS A 20 3.53 -8.71 -7.90
N ASP A 21 3.22 -7.86 -6.93
CA ASP A 21 1.85 -7.42 -6.65
C ASP A 21 0.94 -8.63 -6.33
N GLN A 22 1.51 -9.56 -5.56
CA GLN A 22 0.91 -10.85 -5.19
C GLN A 22 1.01 -11.13 -3.68
N ALA A 23 1.52 -10.19 -2.87
CA ALA A 23 1.55 -10.30 -1.41
C ALA A 23 0.15 -10.36 -0.78
N VAL A 24 -0.88 -9.99 -1.53
CA VAL A 24 -2.30 -10.07 -1.16
C VAL A 24 -3.13 -10.66 -2.29
N VAL A 25 -4.22 -11.33 -1.93
CA VAL A 25 -5.16 -11.91 -2.90
C VAL A 25 -5.78 -10.80 -3.76
N GLY A 26 -5.46 -10.80 -5.06
CA GLY A 26 -5.92 -9.78 -6.01
C GLY A 26 -5.07 -8.51 -6.10
N GLY A 27 -3.88 -8.51 -5.50
CA GLY A 27 -2.88 -7.43 -5.61
C GLY A 27 -3.18 -6.18 -4.78
N LEU A 28 -2.19 -5.30 -4.66
CA LEU A 28 -2.25 -4.07 -3.87
C LEU A 28 -3.31 -3.10 -4.39
N LYS A 29 -3.64 -3.12 -5.69
CA LYS A 29 -4.77 -2.32 -6.22
C LYS A 29 -6.08 -2.65 -5.55
N ARG A 30 -6.41 -3.94 -5.37
CA ARG A 30 -7.64 -4.36 -4.70
C ARG A 30 -7.58 -4.04 -3.22
N TYR A 31 -6.45 -4.34 -2.59
CA TYR A 31 -6.23 -4.06 -1.17
C TYR A 31 -6.29 -2.57 -0.84
N THR A 32 -5.90 -1.69 -1.77
CA THR A 32 -5.94 -0.23 -1.57
C THR A 32 -7.32 0.24 -1.12
N ASN A 33 -8.40 -0.28 -1.71
CA ASN A 33 -9.76 0.14 -1.34
C ASN A 33 -10.10 -0.26 0.10
N THR A 34 -9.73 -1.47 0.51
CA THR A 34 -9.87 -1.95 1.90
C THR A 34 -9.05 -1.09 2.85
N TRP A 35 -7.78 -0.85 2.54
CA TRP A 35 -6.90 -0.04 3.38
C TRP A 35 -7.40 1.39 3.56
N LEU A 36 -7.92 2.03 2.50
CA LEU A 36 -8.50 3.37 2.58
C LEU A 36 -9.69 3.43 3.54
N GLN A 37 -10.56 2.41 3.56
CA GLN A 37 -11.69 2.35 4.49
C GLN A 37 -11.20 2.14 5.92
N GLU A 38 -10.30 1.19 6.14
CA GLU A 38 -9.73 0.92 7.47
C GLU A 38 -8.99 2.15 8.03
N ALA A 39 -8.19 2.83 7.20
CA ALA A 39 -7.43 4.00 7.60
C ALA A 39 -8.33 5.20 7.92
N ARG A 40 -9.40 5.43 7.15
CA ARG A 40 -10.37 6.50 7.46
C ARG A 40 -11.07 6.25 8.80
N ALA A 41 -11.44 5.00 9.07
CA ALA A 41 -12.06 4.62 10.34
C ALA A 41 -11.09 4.75 11.53
N ALA A 42 -9.81 4.45 11.33
CA ALA A 42 -8.83 4.45 12.41
C ALA A 42 -8.24 5.84 12.72
N TYR A 43 -8.01 6.67 11.71
CA TYR A 43 -7.27 7.93 11.84
C TYR A 43 -8.11 9.20 11.67
N GLY A 44 -9.37 9.06 11.27
CA GLY A 44 -10.29 10.19 11.14
C GLY A 44 -10.04 11.11 9.94
N PRO A 45 -10.85 12.17 9.80
CA PRO A 45 -10.79 13.12 8.68
C PRO A 45 -9.52 13.97 8.66
N GLU A 46 -8.86 14.20 9.80
CA GLU A 46 -7.61 14.96 9.92
C GLU A 46 -6.49 14.30 9.10
N ALA A 47 -6.50 12.96 9.02
CA ALA A 47 -5.55 12.17 8.27
C ALA A 47 -5.93 12.01 6.78
N ALA A 48 -7.06 12.58 6.31
CA ALA A 48 -7.60 12.30 4.97
C ALA A 48 -6.62 12.59 3.83
N LYS A 49 -5.81 13.66 3.94
CA LYS A 49 -4.79 13.99 2.94
C LYS A 49 -3.71 12.91 2.86
N TRP A 50 -3.20 12.47 4.01
CA TRP A 50 -2.20 11.40 4.09
C TRP A 50 -2.77 10.06 3.62
N ILE A 51 -4.00 9.71 4.01
CA ILE A 51 -4.67 8.48 3.55
C ILE A 51 -4.81 8.47 2.02
N LYS A 52 -5.20 9.61 1.42
CA LYS A 52 -5.31 9.74 -0.04
C LYS A 52 -3.96 9.58 -0.73
N GLU A 53 -2.91 10.18 -0.18
CA GLU A 53 -1.53 10.08 -0.68
C GLU A 53 -1.04 8.62 -0.72
N ILE A 54 -1.19 7.89 0.39
CA ILE A 54 -0.84 6.46 0.45
C ILE A 54 -1.66 5.64 -0.55
N GLY A 55 -2.97 5.90 -0.65
CA GLY A 55 -3.83 5.23 -1.63
C GLY A 55 -3.39 5.45 -3.08
N ASN A 56 -2.94 6.65 -3.42
CA ASN A 56 -2.41 6.95 -4.76
C ASN A 56 -1.12 6.17 -5.02
N ARG A 57 -0.20 6.11 -4.06
CA ARG A 57 1.06 5.37 -4.18
C ARG A 57 0.83 3.87 -4.34
N LEU A 58 -0.11 3.28 -3.62
CA LEU A 58 -0.46 1.86 -3.75
C LEU A 58 -1.06 1.53 -5.13
N ARG A 59 -1.91 2.40 -5.67
CA ARG A 59 -2.45 2.24 -7.03
C ARG A 59 -1.36 2.39 -8.08
N ALA A 60 -0.48 3.37 -7.92
CA ALA A 60 0.66 3.59 -8.80
C ALA A 60 1.55 2.33 -8.83
N TYR A 61 1.89 1.78 -7.66
CA TYR A 61 2.68 0.56 -7.56
C TYR A 61 2.09 -0.61 -8.36
N SER A 62 0.80 -0.89 -8.20
CA SER A 62 0.13 -2.00 -8.89
C SER A 62 0.08 -1.80 -10.41
N SER A 63 0.08 -0.54 -10.89
CA SER A 63 0.12 -0.23 -12.32
C SER A 63 1.50 -0.36 -12.97
N LEU A 64 2.56 -0.57 -12.17
CA LEU A 64 3.92 -0.66 -12.71
C LEU A 64 4.13 -2.00 -13.45
N PRO A 65 4.70 -1.96 -14.66
CA PRO A 65 4.75 -3.12 -15.56
C PRO A 65 5.87 -4.11 -15.22
N ASN A 66 6.91 -3.69 -14.49
CA ASN A 66 8.07 -4.53 -14.21
C ASN A 66 8.51 -4.50 -12.73
N PRO A 67 9.19 -5.56 -12.25
CA PRO A 67 9.66 -5.66 -10.86
C PRO A 67 10.65 -4.55 -10.45
N THR A 68 11.47 -4.05 -11.37
CA THR A 68 12.46 -2.99 -11.08
C THR A 68 11.78 -1.68 -10.72
N ALA A 69 10.82 -1.23 -11.53
CA ALA A 69 10.02 -0.04 -11.26
C ALA A 69 9.22 -0.19 -9.96
N ARG A 70 8.68 -1.38 -9.70
CA ARG A 70 8.01 -1.70 -8.43
C ARG A 70 8.96 -1.56 -7.24
N ARG A 71 10.19 -2.04 -7.36
CA ARG A 71 11.21 -1.87 -6.32
C ARG A 71 11.48 -0.40 -6.03
N GLU A 72 11.69 0.42 -7.04
CA GLU A 72 11.91 1.87 -6.88
C GLU A 72 10.71 2.54 -6.19
N ALA A 73 9.50 2.22 -6.63
CA ALA A 73 8.28 2.76 -6.02
C ALA A 73 8.10 2.34 -4.55
N LEU A 74 8.50 1.12 -4.17
CA LEU A 74 8.52 0.69 -2.78
C LEU A 74 9.58 1.42 -1.95
N THR A 75 10.76 1.68 -2.52
CA THR A 75 11.79 2.45 -1.82
C THR A 75 11.30 3.86 -1.49
N THR A 76 10.61 4.54 -2.40
CA THR A 76 9.97 5.85 -2.15
C THR A 76 8.82 5.79 -1.14
N LEU A 77 8.16 4.63 -1.00
CA LEU A 77 7.11 4.42 0.00
C LEU A 77 7.65 4.25 1.43
N PHE A 78 8.90 3.82 1.58
CA PHE A 78 9.57 3.62 2.87
C PHE A 78 10.45 4.79 3.32
N GLN A 79 10.68 5.80 2.47
CA GLN A 79 11.33 7.07 2.83
C GLN A 79 10.35 8.02 3.51
#